data_AF-A0A098S4D4-F1
#
_entry.id   AF-A0A098S4D4-F1
#
_cell.length_a   1.000
_cell.length_b   1.000
_cell.length_c   1.000
_cell.angle_alpha   90.00
_cell.angle_beta   90.00
_cell.angle_gamma   90.00
#
_symmetry.space_group_name_H-M   'P 1'
#
loop_
_entity.id
_entity.type
_entity.pdbx_description
1 polymer ?
#
loop_
_entity_poly.entity_id
_entity_poly.type
_entity_poly.pdbx_seq_one_letter_code
_entity_poly.pdbx_strand_id
1 'polypeptide(L)'
;MEVKIDKFGRILIPKKVREELGLKAGQYLEIGQVNEQEGIYLKKQPAAAPQLTHSAEGFPFFLFEESLEQEDVPDAASLIKISREERDQKIMGL
;
A
#
# COMPACT_ATOMS: atom_id res chain seq x y z
N MET A 1 6.81 -21.71 -21.48
CA MET A 1 7.88 -20.70 -21.31
C MET A 1 8.37 -20.85 -19.89
N GLU A 2 9.69 -20.92 -19.69
CA GLU A 2 10.29 -21.10 -18.37
C GLU A 2 11.02 -19.82 -17.98
N VAL A 3 10.80 -19.35 -16.75
CA VAL A 3 11.40 -18.13 -16.20
C VAL A 3 12.07 -18.47 -14.88
N LYS A 4 13.28 -17.95 -14.67
CA LYS A 4 14.02 -18.18 -13.43
C LYS A 4 13.59 -17.19 -12.36
N ILE A 5 13.43 -17.71 -11.15
CA ILE A 5 13.29 -16.91 -9.93
C ILE A 5 14.67 -16.33 -9.61
N ASP A 6 14.74 -15.05 -9.28
CA ASP A 6 15.99 -14.42 -8.85
C ASP A 6 16.30 -14.67 -7.37
N LYS A 7 17.44 -14.17 -6.88
CA LYS A 7 17.87 -14.35 -5.48
C LYS A 7 16.93 -13.72 -4.45
N PHE A 8 16.06 -12.80 -4.88
CA PHE A 8 15.11 -12.09 -4.04
C PHE A 8 13.68 -12.65 -4.17
N GLY A 9 13.51 -13.79 -4.86
CA GLY A 9 12.19 -14.39 -5.07
C GLY A 9 11.35 -13.72 -6.16
N ARG A 10 11.93 -12.83 -6.97
CA ARG A 10 11.21 -12.10 -8.02
C ARG A 10 11.18 -12.91 -9.31
N ILE A 11 10.05 -12.86 -10.01
CA ILE A 11 9.86 -13.47 -11.33
C ILE A 11 9.62 -12.36 -12.35
N LEU A 12 10.38 -12.38 -13.46
CA LEU A 12 10.16 -11.46 -14.56
C LEU A 12 8.96 -11.91 -15.40
N ILE A 13 7.86 -11.15 -15.37
CA ILE A 13 6.72 -11.41 -16.25
C ILE A 13 7.11 -11.04 -17.70
N PRO A 14 7.06 -11.98 -18.66
CA PRO A 14 7.43 -11.76 -20.05
C PRO A 14 6.64 -10.62 -20.70
N LYS A 15 7.29 -9.86 -21.61
CA LYS A 15 6.67 -8.71 -22.28
C LYS A 15 5.35 -9.06 -22.97
N LYS A 16 5.29 -10.18 -23.70
CA LYS A 16 4.07 -10.64 -24.39
C LYS A 16 2.89 -10.83 -23.44
N VAL A 17 3.14 -11.50 -22.30
CA VAL A 17 2.14 -11.74 -21.26
C VAL A 17 1.67 -10.42 -20.64
N ARG A 18 2.58 -9.47 -20.40
CA ARG A 18 2.21 -8.14 -19.88
C ARG A 18 1.34 -7.36 -20.85
N GLU A 19 1.62 -7.43 -22.15
CA GLU A 19 0.85 -6.71 -23.17
C GLU A 19 -0.54 -7.32 -23.36
N GLU A 20 -0.63 -8.65 -23.44
CA GLU A 20 -1.91 -9.38 -23.52
C GLU A 20 -2.78 -9.12 -22.29
N LEU A 21 -2.17 -9.10 -21.11
CA LEU A 21 -2.86 -8.79 -19.87
C LEU A 21 -2.92 -7.28 -19.60
N GLY A 22 -2.41 -6.38 -20.45
CA GLY A 22 -2.45 -4.93 -20.21
C GLY A 22 -1.86 -4.47 -18.87
N LEU A 23 -0.84 -5.18 -18.35
CA LEU A 23 -0.17 -4.87 -17.09
C LEU A 23 0.77 -3.68 -17.25
N LYS A 24 0.63 -2.66 -16.39
CA LYS A 24 1.50 -1.48 -16.38
C LYS A 24 2.55 -1.57 -15.26
N ALA A 25 3.69 -0.93 -15.47
CA ALA A 25 4.69 -0.78 -14.41
C ALA A 25 4.10 -0.01 -13.22
N GLY A 26 4.41 -0.44 -12.00
CA GLY A 26 3.86 0.15 -10.77
C GLY A 26 2.45 -0.29 -10.40
N GLN A 27 1.84 -1.21 -11.16
CA GLN A 27 0.53 -1.77 -10.83
C GLN A 27 0.64 -2.88 -9.78
N TYR A 28 -0.23 -2.84 -8.78
CA TYR A 28 -0.36 -3.90 -7.79
C TYR A 28 -1.10 -5.12 -8.35
N LEU A 29 -0.64 -6.31 -7.95
CA LEU A 29 -1.23 -7.59 -8.30
C LEU A 29 -1.50 -8.38 -7.03
N GLU A 30 -2.69 -8.95 -6.95
CA GLU A 30 -3.05 -9.90 -5.92
C GLU A 30 -2.42 -11.26 -6.27
N ILE A 31 -1.69 -11.85 -5.32
CA ILE A 31 -1.08 -13.17 -5.46
C ILE A 31 -1.91 -14.15 -4.64
N GLY A 32 -2.46 -15.17 -5.30
CA GLY A 32 -3.16 -16.26 -4.62
C GLY A 32 -2.56 -17.61 -4.96
N GLN A 33 -2.92 -18.61 -4.18
CA GLN A 33 -2.59 -20.01 -4.42
C GLN A 33 -3.84 -20.71 -4.93
N VAL A 34 -3.73 -21.45 -6.03
CA VAL A 34 -4.86 -22.26 -6.51
C VAL A 34 -4.91 -23.54 -5.66
N ASN A 35 -3.80 -24.27 -5.62
CA ASN A 35 -3.59 -25.52 -4.89
C ASN A 35 -2.08 -25.81 -4.85
N GLU A 36 -1.60 -26.63 -3.89
CA GLU A 36 -0.15 -26.94 -3.74
C GLU A 36 0.50 -27.53 -5.00
N GLN A 37 -0.30 -28.16 -5.87
CA GLN A 37 0.17 -28.83 -7.09
C GLN A 37 0.02 -27.98 -8.36
N GLU A 38 -0.89 -26.99 -8.38
CA GLU A 38 -1.20 -26.16 -9.56
C GLU A 38 -0.47 -24.81 -9.55
N GLY A 39 0.03 -24.39 -8.39
CA GLY A 39 0.88 -23.21 -8.24
C GLY A 39 0.15 -21.95 -7.82
N ILE A 40 0.70 -20.80 -8.26
CA ILE A 40 0.23 -19.46 -7.90
C ILE A 40 -0.50 -18.81 -9.08
N TYR A 41 -1.50 -18.00 -8.77
CA TYR A 41 -2.15 -17.13 -9.75
C TYR A 41 -1.91 -15.67 -9.42
N LEU A 42 -1.89 -14.84 -10.46
CA LEU A 42 -1.80 -13.39 -10.36
C LEU A 42 -3.10 -12.78 -10.86
N LYS A 43 -3.78 -12.03 -10.01
CA LYS A 43 -4.99 -11.31 -10.36
C LYS A 43 -4.72 -9.82 -10.33
N LYS A 44 -5.26 -9.09 -11.31
CA LYS A 44 -5.18 -7.63 -11.32
C LYS A 44 -5.94 -7.09 -10.13
N GLN A 45 -5.26 -6.33 -9.30
CA GLN A 45 -5.93 -5.50 -8.33
C GLN A 45 -6.26 -4.19 -9.04
N PRO A 46 -7.55 -3.84 -9.23
CA PRO A 46 -7.88 -2.49 -9.68
C PRO A 46 -7.29 -1.53 -8.64
N ALA A 47 -6.52 -0.55 -9.10
CA ALA A 47 -6.16 0.57 -8.23
C ALA A 47 -7.48 1.14 -7.70
N ALA A 48 -7.62 1.24 -6.38
CA ALA A 48 -8.81 1.84 -5.79
C ALA A 48 -8.98 3.22 -6.43
N ALA A 49 -10.10 3.43 -7.13
CA ALA A 49 -10.36 4.70 -7.76
C ALA A 49 -10.49 5.74 -6.64
N PRO A 50 -9.79 6.88 -6.72
CA PRO A 50 -9.93 7.91 -5.69
C PRO A 50 -11.39 8.36 -5.64
N GLN A 51 -12.00 8.26 -4.46
CA GLN A 51 -13.37 8.70 -4.25
C GLN A 51 -13.35 10.18 -3.85
N LEU A 52 -13.99 11.03 -4.65
CA LEU A 52 -14.20 12.43 -4.30
C LEU A 52 -15.30 12.52 -3.24
N THR A 53 -14.95 13.01 -2.06
CA THR A 53 -15.84 13.18 -0.90
C THR A 53 -15.79 14.63 -0.42
N HIS A 54 -16.76 15.06 0.38
CA HIS A 54 -16.81 16.42 0.95
C HIS A 54 -16.74 16.37 2.48
N SER A 55 -16.09 17.35 3.10
CA SER A 55 -16.08 17.49 4.56
C SER A 55 -17.44 17.93 5.08
N ALA A 56 -17.64 17.90 6.40
CA ALA A 56 -18.86 18.45 7.02
C ALA A 56 -19.04 19.95 6.68
N GLU A 57 -17.96 20.68 6.44
CA GLU A 57 -17.97 22.07 5.99
C GLU A 57 -18.02 22.24 4.45
N GLY A 58 -18.13 21.14 3.69
CA GLY A 58 -18.30 21.15 2.24
C GLY A 58 -17.02 21.23 1.41
N PHE A 59 -15.84 21.01 2.00
CA PHE A 59 -14.58 21.02 1.25
C PHE A 59 -14.35 19.69 0.52
N PRO A 60 -14.05 19.70 -0.79
CA PRO A 60 -13.79 18.47 -1.54
C PRO A 60 -12.41 17.88 -1.19
N PHE A 61 -12.34 16.57 -0.96
CA PHE A 61 -11.10 15.81 -0.78
C PHE A 61 -11.19 14.41 -1.41
N PHE A 62 -10.04 13.83 -1.75
CA PHE A 62 -9.97 12.48 -2.32
C PHE A 62 -9.64 11.45 -1.22
N LEU A 63 -10.44 10.39 -1.15
CA LEU A 63 -10.17 9.21 -0.35
C LEU A 63 -9.61 8.11 -1.25
N PHE A 64 -8.48 7.54 -0.83
CA PHE A 64 -7.90 6.34 -1.46
C PHE A 64 -8.19 5.15 -0.53
N GLU A 65 -8.78 4.05 -1.01
CA GLU A 65 -9.07 2.91 -0.12
C GLU A 65 -7.80 2.30 0.51
N GLU A 66 -6.62 2.49 -0.10
CA GLU A 66 -5.32 2.14 0.52
C GLU A 66 -4.97 2.97 1.76
N SER A 67 -5.64 4.11 1.98
CA SER A 67 -5.48 4.92 3.21
C SER A 67 -6.41 4.49 4.36
N LEU A 68 -7.15 3.38 4.19
CA LEU A 68 -7.93 2.74 5.25
C LEU A 68 -7.18 1.63 5.99
N GLU A 69 -5.93 1.34 5.63
CA GLU A 69 -5.03 0.85 6.67
C GLU A 69 -4.98 1.97 7.71
N GLN A 70 -5.70 1.77 8.81
CA GLN A 70 -5.50 2.52 10.04
C GLN A 70 -4.03 2.35 10.39
N GLU A 71 -3.16 3.19 9.83
CA GLU A 71 -2.05 3.64 10.63
C GLU A 71 -2.71 4.19 11.89
N ASP A 72 -2.42 3.57 13.04
CA ASP A 72 -2.66 4.12 14.37
C ASP A 72 -1.85 5.42 14.46
N VAL A 73 -2.20 6.42 13.65
CA VAL A 73 -1.65 7.76 13.73
C VAL A 73 -2.24 8.30 15.03
N PRO A 74 -1.41 8.51 16.05
CA PRO A 74 -1.90 9.04 17.31
C PRO A 74 -2.61 10.36 17.01
N ASP A 75 -3.80 10.55 17.58
CA ASP A 75 -4.53 11.81 17.49
C ASP A 75 -3.55 12.99 17.69
N ALA A 76 -3.74 14.09 16.94
CA ALA A 76 -2.81 15.21 16.94
C ALA A 76 -2.51 15.73 18.35
N ALA A 77 -3.47 15.64 19.27
CA ALA A 77 -3.29 15.96 20.68
C ALA A 77 -2.24 15.05 21.38
N SER A 78 -2.23 13.76 21.04
CA SER A 78 -1.26 12.77 21.55
C SER A 78 0.16 13.07 21.04
N LEU A 79 0.31 13.42 19.76
CA LEU A 79 1.60 13.81 19.18
C LEU A 79 2.16 15.10 19.83
N ILE A 80 1.29 16.07 20.09
CA ILE A 80 1.65 17.32 20.79
C ILE A 80 2.09 17.01 22.22
N LYS A 81 1.41 16.08 22.91
CA LYS A 81 1.76 15.69 24.28
C LYS A 81 3.14 15.03 24.34
N ILE A 82 3.40 14.04 23.49
CA ILE A 82 4.72 13.38 23.38
C ILE A 82 5.81 14.41 23.11
N SER A 83 5.58 15.31 22.15
CA SER A 83 6.55 16.38 21.82
C SER A 83 6.81 17.36 22.96
N ARG A 84 5.88 17.52 23.91
CA ARG A 84 6.09 18.33 25.12
C ARG A 84 6.90 17.57 26.15
N GLU A 85 6.56 16.31 26.40
CA GLU A 85 7.26 15.45 27.36
C GLU A 85 8.74 15.26 26.97
N GLU A 86 9.02 15.01 25.69
CA GLU A 86 10.40 14.92 25.19
C GLU A 86 11.20 16.22 25.37
N ARG A 87 10.53 17.37 25.22
CA ARG A 87 11.17 18.69 25.43
C ARG A 87 11.50 18.87 26.91
N ASP A 88 10.58 18.52 27.79
CA ASP A 88 10.76 18.68 29.24
C ASP A 88 11.85 17.74 29.77
N GLN A 89 11.96 16.51 29.26
CA GLN A 89 13.07 15.59 29.57
C GLN A 89 14.43 16.18 29.17
N LYS A 90 14.54 16.70 27.94
CA LYS A 90 15.77 17.38 27.47
C LYS A 90 16.13 18.59 28.31
N ILE A 91 15.15 19.37 28.76
CA ILE A 91 15.38 20.53 29.63
C ILE A 91 15.82 20.08 31.04
N MET A 92 15.28 18.98 31.54
CA MET A 92 15.66 18.39 32.84
C MET A 92 16.95 17.58 32.81
N GLY A 93 17.56 17.37 31.64
CA GLY A 93 18.85 16.67 31.49
C GLY A 93 18.76 15.15 31.71
N LEU A 94 17.59 14.56 31.49
CA LEU A 94 17.33 13.11 31.52
C LEU A 94 17.36 12.52 30.11
#